data_AF-A0A7S2MGK8-F1
#
_entry.id   AF-A0A7S2MGK8-F1
#
_cell.length_a   1.000
_cell.length_b   1.000
_cell.length_c   1.000
_cell.angle_alpha   90.00
_cell.angle_beta   90.00
_cell.angle_gamma   90.00
#
_symmetry.space_group_name_H-M   'P 1'
#
loop_
_entity.id
_entity.type
_entity.pdbx_description
1 polymer ?
#
loop_
_entity_poly.entity_id
_entity_poly.type
_entity_poly.pdbx_seq_one_letter_code
_entity_poly.pdbx_strand_id
1 'polypeptide(L)'
;MVLWALLTRAVVVSEALRVLQHGDTDTDTGPTLLHWQDISSKDVNTTGMVLTAMRDPFGGSVPIFTYDPLEDRGISKDIQKTGAWEEDTLRILCNILRDSPGNYLDVGANLGTFSLPLLPCLGGREVYAVEA
;
A
#
# COMPACT_ATOMS: atom_id res chain seq x y z
N MET A 1 -23.15 15.37 -2.26
CA MET A 1 -21.82 15.28 -2.88
C MET A 1 -20.79 15.35 -1.76
N VAL A 2 -20.54 14.23 -1.08
CA VAL A 2 -19.63 14.16 0.07
C VAL A 2 -18.86 12.85 -0.08
N LEU A 3 -17.71 12.90 -0.74
CA LEU A 3 -16.79 11.77 -0.86
C LEU A 3 -15.35 12.27 -1.03
N TRP A 4 -14.96 13.30 -0.26
CA TRP A 4 -13.64 13.94 -0.35
C TRP A 4 -12.85 13.94 0.96
N ALA A 5 -13.30 13.19 1.99
CA ALA A 5 -12.70 13.26 3.33
C ALA A 5 -12.03 11.96 3.83
N LEU A 6 -11.85 10.94 2.98
CA LEU A 6 -11.35 9.62 3.44
C LEU A 6 -10.00 9.18 2.86
N LEU A 7 -9.37 9.95 1.96
CA LEU A 7 -8.28 9.44 1.12
C LEU A 7 -6.89 10.03 1.46
N THR A 8 -6.48 10.01 2.72
CA THR A 8 -5.09 10.43 3.08
C THR A 8 -4.40 9.53 4.10
N ARG A 9 -4.94 8.34 4.40
CA ARG A 9 -4.53 7.54 5.56
C ARG A 9 -4.05 6.15 5.17
N ALA A 10 -3.04 6.06 4.32
CA ALA A 10 -2.32 4.80 4.12
C ALA A 10 -0.87 4.98 4.57
N VAL A 11 -0.49 4.26 5.63
CA VAL A 11 0.91 4.15 6.06
C VAL A 11 1.48 2.88 5.46
N VAL A 12 2.54 3.05 4.69
CA VAL A 12 3.38 1.96 4.20
C VAL A 12 4.71 2.02 4.95
N VAL A 13 5.30 0.89 5.33
CA VAL A 13 6.61 0.82 5.98
C VAL A 13 7.59 0.02 5.11
N SER A 14 8.30 0.67 4.17
CA SER A 14 9.38 0.04 3.39
C SER A 14 10.27 1.03 2.64
N GLU A 15 11.59 0.83 2.68
CA GLU A 15 12.59 1.63 1.93
C GLU A 15 12.50 1.45 0.40
N ALA A 16 11.94 0.32 -0.05
CA ALA A 16 11.81 0.00 -1.47
C ALA A 16 10.52 0.55 -2.10
N LEU A 17 9.60 1.11 -1.30
CA LEU A 17 8.42 1.78 -1.82
C LEU A 17 8.74 3.25 -2.17
N ARG A 18 8.24 3.67 -3.33
CA ARG A 18 8.09 5.06 -3.72
C ARG A 18 6.61 5.34 -3.94
N VAL A 19 6.12 6.47 -3.44
CA VAL A 19 4.72 6.88 -3.63
C VAL A 19 4.68 8.10 -4.52
N LEU A 20 3.92 8.05 -5.60
CA LEU A 20 3.60 9.20 -6.45
C LEU A 20 2.29 9.79 -5.96
N GLN A 21 2.33 10.98 -5.36
CA GLN A 21 1.14 11.74 -4.99
C GLN A 21 0.81 12.77 -6.06
N HIS A 22 -0.48 12.90 -6.39
CA HIS A 22 -0.99 14.03 -7.15
C HIS A 22 -0.96 15.28 -6.26
N GLY A 23 -0.50 16.41 -6.79
CA GLY A 23 -0.54 17.68 -6.07
C GLY A 23 -1.98 18.11 -5.80
N ASP A 24 -2.20 18.77 -4.66
CA ASP A 24 -3.47 19.42 -4.33
C ASP A 24 -3.87 20.34 -5.50
N THR A 25 -5.13 20.30 -5.92
CA THR A 25 -5.64 20.93 -7.16
C THR A 25 -5.49 22.46 -7.23
N ASP A 26 -4.92 23.10 -6.21
CA ASP A 26 -4.74 24.55 -6.11
C ASP A 26 -3.32 25.03 -6.48
N THR A 27 -2.35 24.12 -6.64
CA THR A 27 -1.01 24.47 -7.14
C THR A 27 -0.61 23.54 -8.27
N ASP A 28 -0.34 24.12 -9.44
CA ASP A 28 0.12 23.49 -10.69
C ASP A 28 1.53 22.88 -10.56
N THR A 29 1.70 22.00 -9.59
CA THR A 29 2.88 21.18 -9.38
C THR A 29 2.48 19.76 -9.75
N GLY A 30 3.07 19.23 -10.81
CA GLY A 30 2.84 17.86 -11.28
C GLY A 30 3.09 16.78 -10.20
N PRO A 31 2.86 15.50 -10.52
CA PRO A 31 2.99 14.42 -9.56
C PRO A 31 4.39 14.43 -8.92
N THR A 32 4.44 14.37 -7.59
CA THR A 32 5.69 14.37 -6.84
C THR A 32 6.01 12.95 -6.37
N LEU A 33 7.24 12.52 -6.64
CA LEU A 33 7.77 11.26 -6.11
C LEU A 33 8.16 11.46 -4.65
N LEU A 34 7.57 10.66 -3.77
CA LEU A 34 7.93 10.57 -2.36
C LEU A 34 8.82 9.34 -2.15
N HIS A 35 10.00 9.58 -1.60
CA HIS A 35 10.87 8.53 -1.08
C HIS A 35 10.43 8.11 0.32
N TRP A 36 10.90 6.95 0.76
CA TRP A 36 10.64 6.47 2.13
C TRP A 36 11.04 7.49 3.19
N GLN A 37 12.14 8.21 2.99
CA GLN A 37 12.60 9.26 3.89
C GLN A 37 11.57 10.40 4.01
N ASP A 38 11.01 10.83 2.88
CA ASP A 38 9.97 11.85 2.83
C ASP A 38 8.69 11.39 3.55
N ILE A 39 8.33 10.11 3.43
CA ILE A 39 7.16 9.53 4.09
C ILE A 39 7.40 9.35 5.60
N SER A 40 8.57 8.83 5.98
CA SER A 40 8.94 8.55 7.37
C SER A 40 9.06 9.80 8.22
N SER A 41 9.36 10.94 7.59
CA SER A 41 9.45 12.26 8.23
C SER A 41 8.11 12.97 8.33
N LYS A 42 7.06 12.49 7.64
CA LYS A 42 5.71 13.04 7.74
C LYS A 42 5.03 12.41 8.95
N ASP A 43 4.39 13.24 9.78
CA ASP A 43 3.44 12.78 10.78
C ASP A 43 2.24 12.16 10.07
N VAL A 44 2.26 10.83 9.89
CA VAL A 44 1.14 10.14 9.26
C VAL A 44 0.03 9.94 10.28
N ASN A 45 -1.13 10.53 10.00
CA ASN A 45 -2.29 10.40 10.86
C ASN A 45 -2.98 9.05 10.67
N THR A 46 -2.73 8.12 11.58
CA THR A 46 -3.40 6.80 11.63
C THR A 46 -4.57 6.76 12.61
N THR A 47 -5.08 7.91 13.06
CA THR A 47 -6.21 7.96 14.00
C THR A 47 -7.40 7.23 13.40
N GLY A 48 -8.03 6.33 14.16
CA GLY A 48 -9.17 5.54 13.69
C GLY A 48 -8.82 4.37 12.78
N MET A 49 -7.53 4.11 12.54
CA MET A 49 -7.08 2.90 11.86
C MET A 49 -6.60 1.84 12.84
N VAL A 50 -6.68 0.59 12.41
CA VAL A 50 -6.22 -0.59 13.14
C VAL A 50 -4.94 -1.10 12.49
N LEU A 51 -3.86 -1.15 13.25
CA LEU A 51 -2.63 -1.84 12.85
C LEU A 51 -2.87 -3.35 12.89
N THR A 52 -2.62 -4.02 11.77
CA THR A 52 -2.72 -5.47 11.63
C THR A 52 -1.51 -6.02 10.88
N ALA A 53 -1.38 -7.34 10.85
CA ALA A 53 -0.34 -8.04 10.11
C ALA A 53 -0.95 -8.71 8.88
N MET A 54 -0.40 -8.39 7.72
CA MET A 54 -0.77 -9.01 6.45
C MET A 54 0.29 -10.04 6.06
N ARG A 55 -0.14 -11.25 5.68
CA ARG A 55 0.78 -12.30 5.21
C ARG A 55 1.32 -11.96 3.83
N ASP A 56 2.61 -12.21 3.64
CA ASP A 56 3.25 -12.21 2.33
C ASP A 56 3.18 -13.60 1.67
N PRO A 57 3.45 -13.71 0.36
CA PRO A 57 3.43 -14.98 -0.37
C PRO A 57 4.44 -16.04 0.11
N PHE A 58 5.43 -15.67 0.93
CA PHE A 58 6.43 -16.57 1.49
C PHE A 58 6.09 -17.02 2.92
N GLY A 59 4.95 -16.59 3.46
CA GLY A 59 4.52 -16.90 4.82
C GLY A 59 5.11 -15.97 5.88
N GLY A 60 5.83 -14.93 5.48
CA GLY A 60 6.17 -13.81 6.36
C GLY A 60 4.97 -12.89 6.57
N SER A 61 5.18 -11.82 7.33
CA SER A 61 4.14 -10.82 7.58
C SER A 61 4.67 -9.40 7.53
N VAL A 62 3.84 -8.51 7.01
CA VAL A 62 4.10 -7.07 6.90
C VAL A 62 3.06 -6.30 7.71
N PRO A 63 3.47 -5.32 8.55
CA PRO A 63 2.52 -4.47 9.25
C PRO A 63 1.79 -3.57 8.25
N ILE A 64 0.47 -3.50 8.37
CA ILE A 64 -0.41 -2.66 7.55
C ILE A 64 -1.46 -1.99 8.42
N PHE A 65 -1.81 -0.74 8.11
CA PHE A 65 -2.94 -0.07 8.73
C PHE A 65 -4.21 -0.29 7.92
N THR A 66 -5.28 -0.67 8.59
CA THR A 66 -6.59 -0.96 7.99
C THR A 66 -7.67 -0.13 8.65
N TYR A 67 -8.79 0.11 7.96
CA TYR A 67 -9.92 0.82 8.55
C TYR A 67 -10.68 -0.05 9.57
N ASP A 68 -11.51 0.57 10.40
CA ASP A 68 -12.43 -0.17 11.26
C ASP A 68 -13.30 -1.11 10.40
N PRO A 69 -13.40 -2.41 10.72
CA PRO A 69 -14.16 -3.38 9.94
C PRO A 69 -15.69 -3.11 9.93
N LEU A 70 -16.19 -2.22 10.80
CA LEU A 70 -17.55 -1.70 10.75
C LEU A 70 -17.74 -0.68 9.61
N GLU A 71 -16.70 0.08 9.30
CA GLU A 71 -16.66 1.12 8.25
C GLU A 71 -16.27 0.53 6.89
N ASP A 72 -15.23 -0.30 6.84
CA ASP A 72 -14.82 -1.04 5.64
C ASP A 72 -15.05 -2.54 5.82
N ARG A 73 -16.19 -3.00 5.30
CA ARG A 73 -16.62 -4.40 5.37
C ARG A 73 -16.06 -5.28 4.26
N GLY A 74 -15.24 -4.72 3.37
CA GLY A 74 -14.57 -5.44 2.29
C GLY A 74 -13.12 -5.75 2.68
N ILE A 75 -12.21 -4.90 2.20
CA ILE A 75 -10.77 -5.14 2.22
C ILE A 75 -10.24 -5.22 3.65
N SER A 76 -10.48 -4.19 4.46
CA SER A 76 -9.98 -4.11 5.84
C SER A 76 -10.50 -5.26 6.70
N LYS A 77 -11.80 -5.57 6.59
CA LYS A 77 -12.41 -6.68 7.31
C LYS A 77 -11.81 -8.04 6.93
N ASP A 78 -11.60 -8.29 5.65
CA ASP A 78 -11.03 -9.56 5.19
C ASP A 78 -9.58 -9.72 5.63
N ILE A 79 -8.78 -8.65 5.56
CA ILE A 79 -7.40 -8.64 6.07
C ILE A 79 -7.39 -8.89 7.57
N GLN A 80 -8.21 -8.19 8.35
CA GLN A 80 -8.24 -8.37 9.80
C GLN A 80 -8.73 -9.77 10.22
N LYS A 81 -9.65 -10.36 9.46
CA LYS A 81 -10.19 -11.69 9.75
C LYS A 81 -9.24 -12.82 9.33
N THR A 82 -8.64 -12.71 8.16
CA THR A 82 -7.91 -13.82 7.54
C THR A 82 -6.40 -13.64 7.60
N GLY A 83 -5.92 -12.42 7.85
CA GLY A 83 -4.51 -12.03 7.75
C GLY A 83 -4.02 -11.89 6.31
N ALA A 84 -4.91 -11.89 5.31
CA ALA A 84 -4.54 -11.80 3.89
C ALA A 84 -5.59 -11.05 3.07
N TRP A 85 -5.17 -10.56 1.91
CA TRP A 85 -6.02 -10.04 0.85
C TRP A 85 -5.68 -10.80 -0.41
N GLU A 86 -6.68 -11.44 -1.04
CA GLU A 86 -6.49 -12.19 -2.29
C GLU A 86 -5.21 -13.05 -2.34
N GLU A 87 -5.03 -13.94 -1.36
CA GLU A 87 -3.77 -14.68 -1.14
C GLU A 87 -3.29 -15.43 -2.39
N ASP A 88 -4.21 -16.06 -3.13
CA ASP A 88 -3.89 -16.77 -4.38
C ASP A 88 -3.41 -15.82 -5.48
N THR A 89 -4.05 -14.65 -5.62
CA THR A 89 -3.63 -13.58 -6.54
C THR A 89 -2.23 -13.10 -6.19
N LEU A 90 -1.95 -12.83 -4.91
CA LEU A 90 -0.63 -12.40 -4.45
C LEU A 90 0.46 -13.44 -4.76
N ARG A 91 0.17 -14.74 -4.60
CA ARG A 91 1.11 -15.82 -4.94
C ARG A 91 1.40 -15.87 -6.43
N ILE A 92 0.37 -15.74 -7.27
CA ILE A 92 0.52 -15.71 -8.74
C ILE A 92 1.35 -14.50 -9.17
N LEU A 93 1.01 -13.30 -8.66
CA LEU A 93 1.74 -12.07 -8.95
C LEU A 93 3.19 -12.16 -8.48
N CYS A 94 3.44 -12.72 -7.30
CA CYS A 94 4.80 -12.92 -6.78
C CYS A 94 5.64 -13.78 -7.72
N ASN A 95 5.09 -14.89 -8.23
CA ASN A 95 5.79 -15.76 -9.18
C ASN A 95 6.10 -15.01 -10.48
N ILE A 96 5.14 -14.26 -11.03
CA ILE A 96 5.36 -13.44 -12.23
C ILE A 96 6.46 -12.40 -11.98
N LEU A 97 6.38 -11.68 -10.86
CA LEU A 97 7.31 -10.60 -10.55
C LEU A 97 8.73 -11.12 -10.37
N ARG A 98 8.93 -12.28 -9.74
CA ARG A 98 10.27 -12.88 -9.55
C ARG A 98 11.01 -13.12 -10.86
N ASP A 99 10.29 -13.52 -11.90
CA ASP A 99 10.87 -13.82 -13.21
C ASP A 99 10.85 -12.62 -14.18
N SER A 100 10.12 -11.56 -13.82
CA SER A 100 10.00 -10.36 -14.64
C SER A 100 11.14 -9.37 -14.34
N PRO A 101 11.86 -8.86 -15.34
CA PRO A 101 12.77 -7.74 -15.15
C PRO A 101 11.96 -6.43 -14.95
N GLY A 102 12.48 -5.52 -14.11
CA GLY A 102 11.94 -4.17 -13.94
C GLY A 102 11.19 -3.92 -12.64
N ASN A 103 10.89 -2.63 -12.40
CA ASN A 103 10.19 -2.13 -11.21
C ASN A 103 8.67 -2.39 -11.31
N TYR A 104 7.99 -2.38 -10.17
CA TYR A 104 6.55 -2.62 -10.08
C TYR A 104 5.78 -1.30 -9.98
N LEU A 105 4.66 -1.18 -10.69
CA LEU A 105 3.75 -0.04 -10.61
C LEU A 105 2.41 -0.52 -10.05
N ASP A 106 2.01 0.04 -8.91
CA ASP A 106 0.73 -0.20 -8.25
C ASP A 106 -0.15 1.05 -8.42
N VAL A 107 -1.29 0.91 -9.09
CA VAL A 107 -2.21 2.03 -9.38
C VAL A 107 -3.49 1.83 -8.59
N GLY A 108 -3.88 2.83 -7.80
CA GLY A 108 -4.93 2.68 -6.79
C GLY A 108 -4.41 1.92 -5.57
N ALA A 109 -3.18 2.23 -5.17
CA ALA A 109 -2.47 1.49 -4.12
C ALA A 109 -3.25 1.45 -2.80
N ASN A 110 -4.12 2.43 -2.54
CA ASN A 110 -5.01 2.55 -1.39
C ASN A 110 -4.27 2.23 -0.08
N LEU A 111 -4.54 1.10 0.57
CA LEU A 111 -3.88 0.68 1.83
C LEU A 111 -2.52 -0.04 1.62
N GLY A 112 -2.07 -0.21 0.38
CA GLY A 112 -0.86 -0.93 0.01
C GLY A 112 -1.03 -2.45 -0.01
N THR A 113 -2.26 -2.96 -0.19
CA THR A 113 -2.58 -4.40 -0.09
C THR A 113 -1.92 -5.27 -1.15
N PHE A 114 -1.47 -4.71 -2.27
CA PHE A 114 -0.63 -5.41 -3.24
C PHE A 114 0.83 -5.01 -3.12
N SER A 115 1.12 -3.70 -3.08
CA SER A 115 2.49 -3.19 -2.94
C SER A 115 3.28 -3.82 -1.79
N LEU A 116 2.73 -3.86 -0.57
CA LEU A 116 3.44 -4.30 0.63
C LEU A 116 3.79 -5.78 0.65
N PRO A 117 2.82 -6.71 0.54
CA PRO A 117 3.12 -8.14 0.60
C PRO A 117 3.94 -8.64 -0.60
N LEU A 118 3.98 -7.90 -1.71
CA LEU A 118 4.79 -8.27 -2.88
C LEU A 118 6.25 -7.78 -2.81
N LEU A 119 6.61 -6.92 -1.84
CA LEU A 119 7.99 -6.43 -1.69
C LEU A 119 9.06 -7.54 -1.67
N PRO A 120 8.90 -8.65 -0.94
CA PRO A 120 9.91 -9.70 -0.92
C PRO A 120 10.08 -10.37 -2.30
N CYS A 121 9.06 -10.36 -3.15
CA CYS A 121 9.09 -10.93 -4.51
C CYS A 121 9.94 -10.08 -5.48
N LEU A 122 10.18 -8.81 -5.14
CA LEU A 122 10.88 -7.87 -5.98
C LEU A 122 12.40 -7.95 -5.84
N GLY A 123 12.95 -8.62 -4.82
CA GLY A 123 14.38 -8.89 -4.75
C GLY A 123 15.27 -7.65 -4.84
N GLY A 124 14.84 -6.53 -4.25
CA GLY A 124 15.55 -5.24 -4.25
C GLY A 124 15.16 -4.27 -5.36
N ARG A 125 14.18 -4.62 -6.21
CA ARG A 125 13.58 -3.69 -7.18
C ARG A 125 12.59 -2.74 -6.52
N GLU A 126 12.32 -1.62 -7.18
CA GLU A 126 11.47 -0.57 -6.63
C GLU A 126 9.98 -0.82 -6.92
N VAL A 127 9.13 -0.33 -6.03
CA VAL A 127 7.68 -0.18 -6.24
C VAL A 127 7.35 1.29 -6.39
N TYR A 128 6.58 1.64 -7.41
CA TYR A 128 5.92 2.93 -7.55
C TYR A 128 4.44 2.73 -7.27
N ALA A 129 3.94 3.30 -6.16
CA ALA A 129 2.53 3.31 -5.83
C ALA A 129 1.91 4.66 -6.21
N VAL A 130 0.81 4.64 -6.95
CA VAL A 130 0.05 5.81 -7.37
C VAL A 130 -1.33 5.75 -6.74
N GLU A 131 -1.75 6.82 -6.08
CA GLU A 131 -3.08 6.98 -5.50
C GLU A 131 -3.64 8.36 -5.87
N ALA A 132 -4.96 8.45 -6.06
CA ALA A 132 -5.66 9.65 -6.53
C ALA A 132 -6.33 10.45 -5.40
#